data_AF-A0A951V5E4-F1
#
_entry.id   AF-A0A951V5E4-F1
#
_cell.length_a   1.000
_cell.length_b   1.000
_cell.length_c   1.000
_cell.angle_alpha   90.00
_cell.angle_beta   90.00
_cell.angle_gamma   90.00
#
_symmetry.space_group_name_H-M   'P 1'
#
loop_
_entity.id
_entity.type
_entity.pdbx_description
1 polymer ?
#
loop_
_entity_poly.entity_id
_entity_poly.type
_entity_poly.pdbx_seq_one_letter_code
_entity_poly.pdbx_strand_id
1 'polypeptide(L)'
;MNKLSVCMIVRNEEKNIERCLISIKDIADEIIIVDTGSTDKTTEICKKFNVKLINHKWNDDFSEARNISLDYATKDYILFLDADEEISKEDRTKLKALLNKDSLEEGYFLKLSNVIKGNEVGDYTVFRLFKNNPKYRFKGKIHEQVATTIQELNGKKCIGTLNIKIIHYGYDPNTTNIESKYKRNINILNNYK
;
A
#
# COMPACT_ATOMS: atom_id res chain seq x y z
N MET A 1 -13.03 -11.54 15.18
CA MET A 1 -12.22 -11.57 13.94
C MET A 1 -12.12 -10.14 13.44
N ASN A 2 -10.90 -9.59 13.39
CA ASN A 2 -10.68 -8.26 12.85
C ASN A 2 -10.85 -8.31 11.33
N LYS A 3 -11.52 -7.30 10.77
CA LYS A 3 -11.70 -7.14 9.35
C LYS A 3 -10.63 -6.22 8.76
N LEU A 4 -10.29 -6.43 7.49
CA LEU A 4 -9.21 -5.73 6.79
C LEU A 4 -9.74 -4.88 5.62
N SER A 5 -9.39 -3.59 5.63
CA SER A 5 -9.46 -2.71 4.46
C SER A 5 -8.09 -2.71 3.78
N VAL A 6 -8.04 -2.95 2.47
CA VAL A 6 -6.82 -2.73 1.69
C VAL A 6 -6.93 -1.39 0.97
N CYS A 7 -5.97 -0.50 1.19
CA CYS A 7 -5.96 0.85 0.66
C CYS A 7 -4.80 1.06 -0.32
N MET A 8 -5.09 1.59 -1.51
CA MET A 8 -4.10 1.77 -2.57
C MET A 8 -4.29 3.11 -3.26
N ILE A 9 -3.19 3.67 -3.75
CA ILE A 9 -3.20 4.70 -4.79
C ILE A 9 -2.63 4.06 -6.05
N VAL A 10 -3.18 4.41 -7.21
CA VAL A 10 -2.76 3.81 -8.49
C VAL A 10 -2.60 4.88 -9.57
N ARG A 11 -1.67 4.61 -10.49
CA ARG A 11 -1.52 5.36 -11.74
C ARG A 11 -0.70 4.58 -12.75
N ASN A 12 -1.32 4.18 -13.86
CA ASN A 12 -0.65 3.51 -14.98
C ASN A 12 0.13 2.23 -14.58
N GLU A 13 -0.57 1.30 -13.95
CA GLU A 13 -0.04 0.06 -13.39
C GLU A 13 -0.69 -1.19 -14.01
N GLU A 14 -1.11 -1.12 -15.29
CA GLU A 14 -1.81 -2.24 -15.96
C GLU A 14 -1.02 -3.55 -15.97
N LYS A 15 0.31 -3.49 -15.85
CA LYS A 15 1.22 -4.65 -15.80
C LYS A 15 1.26 -5.35 -14.43
N ASN A 16 0.90 -4.64 -13.36
CA ASN A 16 1.11 -5.11 -11.99
C ASN A 16 -0.19 -5.23 -11.19
N ILE A 17 -1.17 -4.34 -11.44
CA ILE A 17 -2.36 -4.20 -10.61
C ILE A 17 -3.18 -5.49 -10.51
N GLU A 18 -3.26 -6.29 -11.57
CA GLU A 18 -3.97 -7.57 -11.54
C GLU A 18 -3.33 -8.55 -10.55
N ARG A 19 -1.99 -8.66 -10.57
CA ARG A 19 -1.23 -9.51 -9.64
C ARG A 19 -1.43 -9.05 -8.21
N CYS A 20 -1.32 -7.74 -7.96
CA CYS A 20 -1.58 -7.15 -6.65
C CYS A 20 -2.97 -7.54 -6.12
N LEU A 21 -4.02 -7.31 -6.91
CA LEU A 21 -5.40 -7.59 -6.52
C LEU A 21 -5.67 -9.08 -6.32
N ILE A 22 -5.11 -9.96 -7.16
CA ILE A 22 -5.17 -11.41 -6.96
C ILE A 22 -4.54 -11.81 -5.61
N SER A 23 -3.49 -11.11 -5.17
CA SER A 23 -2.80 -11.47 -3.93
C SER A 23 -3.58 -11.19 -2.66
N ILE A 24 -4.50 -10.22 -2.71
CA ILE A 24 -5.26 -9.73 -1.56
C ILE A 24 -6.76 -10.02 -1.61
N LYS A 25 -7.32 -10.43 -2.76
CA LYS A 25 -8.78 -10.64 -2.95
C LYS A 25 -9.44 -11.56 -1.91
N ASP A 26 -8.71 -12.57 -1.44
CA ASP A 26 -9.25 -13.55 -0.50
C ASP A 26 -9.02 -13.15 0.96
N ILE A 27 -8.22 -12.10 1.21
CA ILE A 27 -7.80 -11.62 2.53
C ILE A 27 -8.53 -10.34 2.91
N ALA A 28 -8.76 -9.45 1.93
CA ALA A 28 -9.40 -8.17 2.13
C ALA A 28 -10.92 -8.33 2.28
N ASP A 29 -11.49 -7.73 3.32
CA ASP A 29 -12.95 -7.58 3.45
C ASP A 29 -13.45 -6.43 2.56
N GLU A 30 -12.59 -5.46 2.27
CA GLU A 30 -12.84 -4.42 1.27
C GLU A 30 -11.53 -3.89 0.68
N ILE A 31 -11.60 -3.37 -0.54
CA ILE A 31 -10.47 -2.84 -1.28
C ILE A 31 -10.85 -1.43 -1.76
N ILE A 32 -10.07 -0.43 -1.35
CA ILE A 32 -10.22 0.97 -1.71
C ILE A 32 -9.04 1.37 -2.59
N ILE A 33 -9.35 1.85 -3.80
CA ILE A 33 -8.35 2.25 -4.78
C ILE A 33 -8.62 3.70 -5.16
N VAL A 34 -7.63 4.57 -4.97
CA VAL A 34 -7.65 5.94 -5.47
C VAL A 34 -6.82 6.00 -6.75
N ASP A 35 -7.50 6.11 -7.90
CA ASP A 35 -6.84 6.35 -9.17
C ASP A 35 -6.50 7.84 -9.32
N THR A 36 -5.22 8.12 -9.57
CA THR A 36 -4.69 9.48 -9.67
C THR A 36 -4.57 9.98 -11.11
N GLY A 37 -5.36 9.40 -12.03
CA GLY A 37 -5.37 9.73 -13.45
C GLY A 37 -4.60 8.72 -14.31
N SER A 38 -4.97 7.44 -14.22
CA SER A 38 -4.50 6.43 -15.16
C SER A 38 -5.08 6.68 -16.55
N THR A 39 -4.25 6.45 -17.57
CA THR A 39 -4.60 6.57 -19.00
C THR A 39 -4.44 5.23 -19.74
N ASP A 40 -3.94 4.21 -19.06
CA ASP A 40 -3.81 2.83 -19.54
C ASP A 40 -4.98 1.96 -19.06
N LYS A 41 -4.87 0.63 -19.15
CA LYS A 41 -5.95 -0.29 -18.75
C LYS A 41 -6.07 -0.51 -17.24
N THR A 42 -5.34 0.23 -16.40
CA THR A 42 -5.36 0.04 -14.93
C THR A 42 -6.77 0.06 -14.37
N THR A 43 -7.56 1.09 -14.71
CA THR A 43 -8.93 1.22 -14.17
C THR A 43 -9.88 0.15 -14.72
N GLU A 44 -9.69 -0.29 -15.96
CA GLU A 44 -10.45 -1.40 -16.57
C GLU A 44 -10.16 -2.72 -15.84
N ILE A 45 -8.90 -2.97 -15.50
CA ILE A 45 -8.49 -4.16 -14.73
C ILE A 45 -9.10 -4.10 -13.33
N CYS A 46 -9.00 -2.97 -12.62
CA CYS A 46 -9.59 -2.80 -11.29
C CYS A 46 -11.09 -3.13 -11.27
N LYS A 47 -11.85 -2.70 -12.29
CA LYS A 47 -13.31 -2.94 -12.39
C LYS A 47 -13.69 -4.43 -12.50
N LYS A 48 -12.75 -5.32 -12.81
CA LYS A 48 -12.98 -6.79 -12.81
C LYS A 48 -13.02 -7.37 -11.39
N PHE A 49 -12.60 -6.60 -10.40
CA PHE A 49 -12.54 -7.00 -9.00
C PHE A 49 -13.60 -6.26 -8.18
N ASN A 50 -13.95 -6.80 -7.02
CA ASN A 50 -14.85 -6.15 -6.08
C ASN A 50 -14.10 -5.06 -5.29
N VAL A 51 -13.91 -3.90 -5.92
CA VAL A 51 -13.14 -2.77 -5.39
C VAL A 51 -13.98 -1.49 -5.38
N LYS A 52 -13.69 -0.61 -4.44
CA LYS A 52 -14.17 0.77 -4.45
C LYS A 52 -13.13 1.64 -5.16
N LEU A 53 -13.39 1.94 -6.44
CA LEU A 53 -12.52 2.78 -7.25
C LEU A 53 -12.95 4.25 -7.16
N ILE A 54 -12.06 5.10 -6.68
CA ILE A 54 -12.23 6.55 -6.50
C ILE A 54 -11.30 7.26 -7.47
N ASN A 55 -11.83 8.20 -8.24
CA ASN A 55 -11.01 9.05 -9.08
C ASN A 55 -10.62 10.31 -8.30
N HIS A 56 -9.33 10.61 -8.26
CA HIS A 56 -8.81 11.83 -7.66
C HIS A 56 -7.79 12.46 -8.61
N LYS A 57 -7.87 13.78 -8.81
CA LYS A 57 -6.92 14.48 -9.67
C LYS A 57 -5.58 14.56 -8.96
N TRP A 58 -4.51 14.02 -9.56
CA TRP A 58 -3.16 14.17 -9.05
C TRP A 58 -2.78 15.64 -8.83
N ASN A 59 -2.23 15.93 -7.65
CA ASN A 59 -1.89 17.28 -7.19
C ASN A 59 -0.47 17.37 -6.60
N ASP A 60 0.40 16.44 -6.98
CA ASP A 60 1.77 16.34 -6.47
C ASP A 60 1.87 16.06 -4.96
N ASP A 61 0.87 15.39 -4.39
CA ASP A 61 0.84 14.97 -2.98
C ASP A 61 0.41 13.49 -2.81
N PHE A 62 1.39 12.64 -2.49
CA PHE A 62 1.12 11.23 -2.19
C PHE A 62 0.32 11.05 -0.90
N SER A 63 0.56 11.88 0.13
CA SER A 63 -0.17 11.81 1.39
C SER A 63 -1.64 12.11 1.19
N GLU A 64 -1.99 13.09 0.36
CA GLU A 64 -3.39 13.40 0.08
C GLU A 64 -4.11 12.22 -0.55
N ALA A 65 -3.58 11.65 -1.63
CA ALA A 65 -4.18 10.50 -2.29
C ALA A 65 -4.31 9.28 -1.34
N ARG A 66 -3.30 9.04 -0.49
CA ARG A 66 -3.36 8.00 0.54
C ARG A 66 -4.44 8.29 1.57
N ASN A 67 -4.51 9.51 2.10
CA ASN A 67 -5.49 9.88 3.12
C ASN A 67 -6.92 9.78 2.58
N ILE A 68 -7.17 10.12 1.30
CA ILE A 68 -8.47 9.89 0.65
C ILE A 68 -8.85 8.41 0.70
N SER A 69 -7.90 7.49 0.44
CA SER A 69 -8.19 6.07 0.55
C SER A 69 -8.56 5.65 1.99
N LEU A 70 -7.93 6.25 3.00
CA LEU A 70 -8.23 5.99 4.42
C LEU A 70 -9.63 6.50 4.81
N ASP A 71 -10.09 7.62 4.26
CA ASP A 71 -11.40 8.19 4.56
C ASP A 71 -12.57 7.28 4.11
N TYR A 72 -12.31 6.36 3.18
CA TYR A 72 -13.28 5.36 2.74
C TYR A 72 -13.12 3.98 3.40
N ALA A 73 -12.09 3.78 4.21
CA ALA A 73 -11.83 2.53 4.92
C ALA A 73 -12.73 2.42 6.17
N THR A 74 -13.43 1.31 6.29
CA THR A 74 -14.46 1.06 7.30
C THR A 74 -14.17 -0.14 8.20
N LYS A 75 -13.14 -0.94 7.89
CA LYS A 75 -12.78 -2.12 8.69
C LYS A 75 -11.78 -1.79 9.79
N ASP A 76 -11.57 -2.75 10.69
CA ASP A 76 -10.79 -2.58 11.93
C ASP A 76 -9.31 -2.27 11.66
N TYR A 77 -8.74 -2.86 10.61
CA TYR A 77 -7.35 -2.65 10.20
C TYR A 77 -7.25 -2.19 8.75
N ILE A 78 -6.16 -1.50 8.45
CA ILE A 78 -5.77 -1.03 7.13
C ILE A 78 -4.43 -1.67 6.77
N LEU A 79 -4.41 -2.37 5.65
CA LEU A 79 -3.19 -2.68 4.91
C LEU A 79 -3.11 -1.72 3.74
N PHE A 80 -2.04 -0.91 3.65
CA PHE A 80 -1.80 -0.14 2.44
C PHE A 80 -0.73 -0.81 1.59
N LEU A 81 -0.93 -0.83 0.28
CA LEU A 81 0.02 -1.39 -0.70
C LEU A 81 0.23 -0.43 -1.85
N ASP A 82 1.38 -0.57 -2.50
CA ASP A 82 1.59 -0.05 -3.85
C ASP A 82 1.04 -1.03 -4.90
N ALA A 83 0.66 -0.52 -6.07
CA ALA A 83 0.13 -1.33 -7.17
C ALA A 83 1.14 -2.31 -7.77
N ASP A 84 2.43 -2.03 -7.56
CA ASP A 84 3.56 -2.86 -7.94
C ASP A 84 3.99 -3.81 -6.80
N GLU A 85 3.20 -3.95 -5.73
CA GLU A 85 3.43 -4.86 -4.61
C GLU A 85 2.42 -6.03 -4.60
N GLU A 86 2.83 -7.19 -4.08
CA GLU A 86 1.92 -8.29 -3.75
C GLU A 86 2.28 -8.97 -2.44
N ILE A 87 1.29 -9.60 -1.78
CA ILE A 87 1.56 -10.48 -0.63
C ILE A 87 2.00 -11.86 -1.15
N SER A 88 3.16 -12.33 -0.66
CA SER A 88 3.71 -13.64 -1.04
C SER A 88 2.69 -14.74 -0.81
N LYS A 89 2.64 -15.73 -1.69
CA LYS A 89 1.64 -16.80 -1.62
C LYS A 89 1.69 -17.56 -0.30
N GLU A 90 2.89 -17.77 0.26
CA GLU A 90 3.05 -18.47 1.55
C GLU A 90 2.53 -17.66 2.74
N ASP A 91 2.55 -16.32 2.67
CA ASP A 91 2.23 -15.47 3.82
C ASP A 91 0.79 -14.94 3.83
N ARG A 92 0.02 -15.18 2.77
CA ARG A 92 -1.42 -14.85 2.72
C ARG A 92 -2.20 -15.48 3.88
N THR A 93 -1.91 -16.75 4.18
CA THR A 93 -2.53 -17.48 5.29
C THR A 93 -2.07 -16.97 6.65
N LYS A 94 -0.80 -16.55 6.77
CA LYS A 94 -0.27 -15.93 7.99
C LYS A 94 -0.95 -14.59 8.29
N LEU A 95 -1.17 -13.76 7.26
CA LEU A 95 -1.90 -12.50 7.41
C LEU A 95 -3.35 -12.74 7.85
N LYS A 96 -4.05 -13.71 7.24
CA LYS A 96 -5.41 -14.11 7.71
C LYS A 96 -5.40 -14.59 9.16
N ALA A 97 -4.46 -15.45 9.52
CA ALA A 97 -4.35 -15.99 10.88
C ALA A 97 -4.04 -14.90 11.91
N LEU A 98 -3.25 -13.89 11.55
CA LEU A 98 -2.99 -12.73 12.40
C LEU A 98 -4.29 -11.96 12.71
N LEU A 99 -5.13 -11.70 11.72
CA LEU A 99 -6.39 -10.95 11.88
C LEU A 99 -7.41 -11.66 12.79
N ASN A 100 -7.24 -12.96 13.00
CA ASN A 100 -8.05 -13.75 13.94
C ASN A 100 -7.64 -13.61 15.41
N LYS A 101 -6.53 -12.95 15.73
CA LYS A 101 -6.10 -12.74 17.11
C LYS A 101 -6.94 -11.66 17.81
N ASP A 102 -7.19 -11.85 19.10
CA ASP A 102 -7.98 -10.92 19.93
C ASP A 102 -7.24 -9.62 20.27
N SER A 103 -5.90 -9.69 20.32
CA SER A 103 -5.05 -8.54 20.62
C SER A 103 -3.99 -8.37 19.54
N LEU A 104 -4.01 -7.20 18.91
CA LEU A 104 -3.06 -6.76 17.90
C LEU A 104 -2.56 -5.35 18.28
N GLU A 105 -1.35 -5.05 17.86
CA GLU A 105 -0.69 -3.75 18.04
C GLU A 105 -1.37 -2.66 17.19
N GLU A 106 -1.01 -1.40 17.42
CA GLU A 106 -1.53 -0.27 16.63
C GLU A 106 -1.00 -0.26 15.19
N GLY A 107 0.13 -0.90 14.94
CA GLY A 107 0.61 -1.19 13.59
C GLY A 107 1.80 -2.12 13.52
N TYR A 108 2.20 -2.43 12.30
CA TYR A 108 3.22 -3.43 12.02
C TYR A 108 4.10 -3.07 10.81
N PHE A 109 5.39 -3.27 11.01
CA PHE A 109 6.34 -3.44 9.91
C PHE A 109 6.22 -4.84 9.32
N LEU A 110 6.19 -4.94 7.99
CA LEU A 110 6.21 -6.18 7.22
C LEU A 110 7.54 -6.32 6.49
N LYS A 111 7.85 -7.53 6.03
CA LYS A 111 9.05 -7.81 5.24
C LYS A 111 8.83 -7.42 3.79
N LEU A 112 9.83 -6.87 3.13
CA LEU A 112 9.77 -6.53 1.70
C LEU A 112 11.02 -7.02 0.96
N SER A 113 10.80 -7.69 -0.17
CA SER A 113 11.83 -8.10 -1.12
C SER A 113 11.53 -7.49 -2.48
N ASN A 114 12.54 -6.92 -3.12
CA ASN A 114 12.40 -6.34 -4.45
C ASN A 114 12.63 -7.41 -5.51
N VAL A 115 11.91 -7.36 -6.63
CA VAL A 115 12.21 -8.17 -7.80
C VAL A 115 13.02 -7.34 -8.77
N ILE A 116 14.18 -7.85 -9.17
CA ILE A 116 15.05 -7.24 -10.17
C ILE A 116 15.41 -8.32 -11.19
N LYS A 117 14.94 -8.14 -12.44
CA LYS A 117 15.15 -9.11 -13.53
C LYS A 117 14.73 -10.53 -13.13
N GLY A 118 13.58 -10.66 -12.49
CA GLY A 118 13.02 -11.94 -12.02
C GLY A 118 13.67 -12.55 -10.77
N ASN A 119 14.66 -11.90 -10.15
CA ASN A 119 15.27 -12.37 -8.90
C ASN A 119 14.81 -11.53 -7.72
N GLU A 120 14.42 -12.18 -6.60
CA GLU A 120 14.17 -11.49 -5.33
C GLU A 120 15.51 -11.01 -4.71
N VAL A 121 15.58 -9.74 -4.37
CA VAL A 121 16.77 -9.08 -3.82
C VAL A 121 16.37 -8.23 -2.61
N GLY A 122 17.16 -8.36 -1.56
CA GLY A 122 17.04 -7.59 -0.33
C GLY A 122 16.04 -8.16 0.68
N ASP A 123 16.24 -7.74 1.92
CA ASP A 123 15.38 -8.04 3.06
C ASP A 123 15.16 -6.74 3.85
N TYR A 124 14.13 -6.01 3.46
CA TYR A 124 13.77 -4.73 4.06
C TYR A 124 12.57 -4.90 4.99
N THR A 125 12.35 -3.91 5.86
CA THR A 125 11.11 -3.80 6.62
C THR A 125 10.40 -2.50 6.29
N VAL A 126 9.10 -2.58 6.06
CA VAL A 126 8.25 -1.46 5.65
C VAL A 126 6.99 -1.41 6.49
N PHE A 127 6.59 -0.22 6.92
CA PHE A 127 5.33 -0.05 7.64
C PHE A 127 4.17 -0.17 6.65
N ARG A 128 3.23 -1.10 6.89
CA ARG A 128 2.18 -1.43 5.91
C ARG A 128 0.83 -1.76 6.53
N LEU A 129 0.78 -2.27 7.75
CA LEU A 129 -0.45 -2.69 8.42
C LEU A 129 -0.66 -1.87 9.69
N PHE A 130 -1.86 -1.31 9.89
CA PHE A 130 -2.16 -0.51 11.07
C PHE A 130 -3.65 -0.47 11.38
N LYS A 131 -4.00 -0.14 12.61
CA LYS A 131 -5.39 -0.05 13.06
C LYS A 131 -6.09 1.13 12.38
N ASN A 132 -7.33 0.94 11.96
CA ASN A 132 -8.12 2.01 11.37
C ASN A 132 -8.51 3.02 12.45
N ASN A 133 -7.84 4.16 12.46
CA ASN A 133 -8.11 5.27 13.37
C ASN A 133 -8.14 6.56 12.54
N PRO A 134 -9.21 7.37 12.61
CA PRO A 134 -9.31 8.64 11.88
C PRO A 134 -8.16 9.63 12.16
N LYS A 135 -7.44 9.47 13.28
CA LYS A 135 -6.28 10.31 13.61
C LYS A 135 -4.99 9.85 12.92
N TYR A 136 -4.94 8.62 12.39
CA TYR A 136 -3.77 8.11 11.69
C TYR A 136 -3.80 8.61 10.25
N ARG A 137 -2.96 9.59 9.96
CA ARG A 137 -2.88 10.25 8.66
C ARG A 137 -1.43 10.29 8.18
N PHE A 138 -1.28 10.07 6.88
CA PHE A 138 -0.03 10.23 6.17
C PHE A 138 0.38 11.70 6.16
N LYS A 139 1.66 11.97 6.43
CA LYS A 139 2.28 13.29 6.34
C LYS A 139 3.51 13.24 5.42
N GLY A 140 3.72 14.31 4.65
CA GLY A 140 4.82 14.49 3.69
C GLY A 140 4.39 14.22 2.25
N LYS A 141 4.69 15.13 1.30
CA LYS A 141 4.24 14.95 -0.10
C LYS A 141 5.01 13.85 -0.84
N ILE A 142 6.22 13.51 -0.39
CA ILE A 142 7.06 12.42 -0.88
C ILE A 142 7.63 11.70 0.34
N HIS A 143 7.75 10.37 0.29
CA HIS A 143 8.13 9.53 1.43
C HIS A 143 7.14 9.70 2.59
N GLU A 144 5.86 9.65 2.28
CA GLU A 144 4.78 9.82 3.22
C GLU A 144 4.88 8.83 4.38
N GLN A 145 4.72 9.32 5.61
CA GLN A 145 4.77 8.48 6.81
C GLN A 145 3.48 8.59 7.61
N VAL A 146 2.94 7.44 7.98
CA VAL A 146 1.81 7.33 8.93
C VAL A 146 2.27 6.76 10.28
N ALA A 147 3.36 5.98 10.30
CA ALA A 147 3.93 5.40 11.52
C ALA A 147 4.29 6.46 12.58
N THR A 148 4.84 7.61 12.15
CA THR A 148 5.16 8.73 13.02
C THR A 148 3.92 9.24 13.75
N THR A 149 2.83 9.48 13.00
CA THR A 149 1.55 9.92 13.56
C THR A 149 1.00 8.92 14.58
N ILE A 150 1.15 7.61 14.33
CA ILE A 150 0.73 6.54 15.25
C ILE A 150 1.55 6.55 16.54
N GLN A 151 2.88 6.66 16.43
CA GLN A 151 3.78 6.69 17.58
C GLN A 151 3.62 7.96 18.43
N GLU A 152 3.34 9.10 17.80
CA GLU A 152 3.02 10.37 18.48
C GLU A 152 1.79 10.22 19.40
N LEU A 153 0.79 9.44 18.98
CA LEU A 153 -0.47 9.28 19.70
C LEU A 153 -0.46 8.15 20.75
N ASN A 154 0.33 7.09 20.54
CA ASN A 154 0.27 5.86 21.36
C ASN A 154 1.60 5.52 22.05
N GLY A 155 2.65 6.32 21.82
CA GLY A 155 4.01 6.06 22.31
C GLY A 155 4.83 5.16 21.38
N LYS A 156 6.15 5.12 21.61
CA LYS A 156 7.11 4.50 20.68
C LYS A 156 7.01 2.97 20.55
N LYS A 157 6.39 2.28 21.52
CA LYS A 157 6.32 0.80 21.60
C LYS A 157 5.00 0.21 21.07
N CYS A 158 4.17 0.99 20.37
CA CYS A 158 2.87 0.55 19.86
C CYS A 158 2.91 -0.14 18.48
N ILE A 159 4.11 -0.29 17.89
CA ILE A 159 4.30 -0.88 16.56
C ILE A 159 5.16 -2.15 16.69
N GLY A 160 4.64 -3.25 16.16
CA GLY A 160 5.35 -4.52 16.07
C GLY A 160 6.02 -4.74 14.71
N THR A 161 6.64 -5.91 14.55
CA THR A 161 7.17 -6.39 13.28
C THR A 161 6.65 -7.80 13.01
N LEU A 162 6.23 -8.07 11.79
CA LEU A 162 5.71 -9.36 11.35
C LEU A 162 6.57 -9.94 10.23
N ASN A 163 6.77 -11.25 10.28
CA ASN A 163 7.42 -11.99 9.21
C ASN A 163 6.39 -12.38 8.13
N ILE A 164 5.80 -11.37 7.50
CA ILE A 164 4.92 -11.47 6.33
C ILE A 164 5.60 -10.72 5.19
N LYS A 165 5.85 -11.41 4.09
CA LYS A 165 6.58 -10.89 2.94
C LYS A 165 5.67 -10.21 1.92
N ILE A 166 6.04 -9.00 1.56
CA ILE A 166 5.61 -8.28 0.37
C ILE A 166 6.70 -8.43 -0.70
N ILE A 167 6.27 -8.75 -1.92
CA ILE A 167 7.12 -8.79 -3.11
C ILE A 167 6.86 -7.51 -3.91
N HIS A 168 7.91 -6.73 -4.15
CA HIS A 168 7.81 -5.42 -4.80
C HIS A 168 8.48 -5.43 -6.17
N TYR A 169 7.74 -5.04 -7.21
CA TYR A 169 8.15 -5.10 -8.61
C TYR A 169 8.54 -3.74 -9.19
N GLY A 170 8.52 -2.68 -8.38
CA GLY A 170 8.78 -1.31 -8.81
C GLY A 170 10.22 -0.99 -9.23
N TYR A 171 11.11 -1.98 -9.20
CA TYR A 171 12.50 -1.90 -9.68
C TYR A 171 12.82 -2.88 -10.80
N ASP A 172 11.83 -3.67 -11.27
CA ASP A 172 12.02 -4.54 -12.42
C ASP A 172 11.82 -3.73 -13.71
N PRO A 173 12.86 -3.56 -14.56
CA PRO A 173 12.73 -2.83 -15.81
C PRO A 173 11.73 -3.47 -16.79
N ASN A 174 11.37 -4.75 -16.61
CA ASN A 174 10.36 -5.41 -17.44
C ASN A 174 8.94 -4.89 -17.17
N THR A 175 8.66 -4.50 -15.93
CA THR A 175 7.34 -4.08 -15.48
C THR A 175 7.24 -2.59 -15.22
N THR A 176 8.37 -1.90 -14.98
CA THR A 176 8.37 -0.52 -14.49
C THR A 176 9.23 0.40 -15.37
N ASN A 177 8.70 1.59 -15.69
CA ASN A 177 9.49 2.67 -16.28
C ASN A 177 10.23 3.45 -15.16
N ILE A 178 11.42 2.97 -14.81
CA ILE A 178 12.24 3.52 -13.72
C ILE A 178 12.60 5.00 -13.96
N GLU A 179 12.92 5.39 -15.20
CA GLU A 179 13.25 6.79 -15.53
C GLU A 179 12.08 7.73 -15.27
N SER A 180 10.85 7.33 -15.66
CA SER A 180 9.65 8.13 -15.42
C SER A 180 9.38 8.28 -13.92
N LYS A 181 9.55 7.21 -13.13
CA LYS A 181 9.40 7.23 -11.66
C LYS A 181 10.42 8.19 -11.03
N TYR A 182 11.68 8.13 -11.48
CA TYR A 182 12.76 8.99 -11.00
C TYR A 182 12.52 10.48 -11.34
N LYS A 183 12.20 10.79 -12.61
CA LYS A 183 11.90 12.16 -13.07
C LYS A 183 10.73 12.78 -12.31
N ARG A 184 9.65 12.02 -12.10
CA ARG A 184 8.50 12.47 -11.30
C ARG A 184 8.91 12.85 -9.88
N ASN A 185 9.63 11.97 -9.20
CA ASN A 185 10.02 12.19 -7.80
C ASN A 185 10.94 13.42 -7.66
N ILE A 186 11.88 13.62 -8.59
CA ILE A 186 12.72 14.82 -8.63
C ILE A 186 11.90 16.10 -8.83
N ASN A 187 10.93 16.08 -9.75
CA ASN A 187 10.09 17.26 -10.00
C ASN A 187 9.30 17.67 -8.77
N ILE A 188 8.73 16.71 -8.03
CA ILE A 188 8.00 17.00 -6.79
C ILE A 188 8.95 17.57 -5.72
N LEU A 189 10.18 17.03 -5.60
CA LEU A 189 11.18 17.55 -4.66
C LEU A 189 11.60 18.99 -4.99
N ASN A 190 11.84 19.29 -6.28
CA ASN A 190 12.26 20.62 -6.72
C ASN A 190 11.18 21.69 -6.56
N ASN A 191 9.91 21.28 -6.59
CA ASN A 191 8.77 22.17 -6.38
C ASN A 191 8.37 22.29 -4.90
N TYR A 192 9.09 21.60 -4.00
CA TYR A 192 8.93 21.69 -2.55
C TYR A 192 9.69 22.94 -2.05
N LYS A 193 8.98 24.07 -1.96
CA LYS A 193 9.44 25.29 -1.29
C LYS A 193 8.74 25.47 0.05
#